data_AF-A0A1G3LB76-F1
#
_entry.id   AF-A0A1G3LB76-F1
#
_cell.length_a   1.000
_cell.length_b   1.000
_cell.length_c   1.000
_cell.angle_alpha   90.00
_cell.angle_beta   90.00
_cell.angle_gamma   90.00
#
_symmetry.space_group_name_H-M   'P 1'
#
loop_
_entity.id
_entity.type
_entity.pdbx_description
1 polymer ?
#
loop_
_entity_poly.entity_id
_entity_poly.type
_entity_poly.pdbx_seq_one_letter_code
_entity_poly.pdbx_strand_id
1 'polypeptide(L)'
;MAYNRFYALWKNRPSFDTPIRAEALQHIEDGLELAHAELDDRLAALARTPEVLIAGTITRDANGAATSAPVVWPDGTPGTYTALEVSTEHPGAVDSYSVTYGSPVVQTFTQPTVTRNAAGAVTACPAIVVS
;
A
#
# COMPACT_ATOMS: atom_id res chain seq x y z
N MET A 1 -14.64 49.47 -16.61
CA MET A 1 -13.74 48.30 -16.69
C MET A 1 -13.54 47.73 -15.30
N ALA A 2 -13.61 46.41 -15.18
CA ALA A 2 -14.11 45.67 -14.03
C ALA A 2 -13.13 45.53 -12.86
N TYR A 3 -13.48 46.10 -11.70
CA TYR A 3 -12.96 45.69 -10.40
C TYR A 3 -14.06 44.87 -9.72
N ASN A 4 -14.05 43.54 -9.81
CA ASN A 4 -14.89 42.66 -8.95
C ASN A 4 -14.62 41.16 -9.21
N ARG A 5 -13.40 40.67 -8.97
CA ARG A 5 -13.16 39.21 -8.86
C ARG A 5 -12.36 38.78 -7.63
N PHE A 6 -11.70 39.69 -6.93
CA PHE A 6 -10.93 39.38 -5.73
C PHE A 6 -11.73 39.49 -4.41
N TYR A 7 -12.83 40.23 -4.35
CA TYR A 7 -13.59 40.44 -3.11
C TYR A 7 -14.48 39.25 -2.68
N ALA A 8 -14.75 38.30 -3.58
CA ALA A 8 -15.65 37.18 -3.29
C ALA A 8 -14.97 35.99 -2.59
N LEU A 9 -13.64 35.89 -2.63
CA LEU A 9 -12.88 34.76 -2.09
C LEU A 9 -12.43 34.95 -0.63
N TRP A 10 -12.56 36.15 -0.06
CA TRP A 10 -12.15 36.41 1.33
C TRP A 10 -13.17 35.93 2.38
N LYS A 11 -14.42 35.64 2.00
CA LYS A 11 -15.46 35.13 2.92
C LYS A 11 -15.33 33.65 3.30
N ASN A 12 -14.42 32.91 2.66
CA ASN A 12 -14.09 31.52 2.99
C ASN A 12 -12.67 31.39 3.56
N ARG A 13 -12.12 32.43 4.18
CA ARG A 13 -10.94 32.24 5.04
C ARG A 13 -11.43 31.65 6.35
N PRO A 14 -10.89 30.50 6.81
CA PRO A 14 -11.20 30.02 8.15
C PRO A 14 -10.90 31.15 9.14
N SER A 15 -11.93 31.56 9.87
CA SER A 15 -11.84 32.56 10.93
C SER A 15 -10.86 32.03 11.98
N PHE A 16 -9.71 32.69 12.14
CA PHE A 16 -8.74 32.34 13.18
C PHE A 16 -9.23 32.72 14.59
N ASP A 17 -10.30 33.50 14.70
CA ASP A 17 -10.90 33.97 15.95
C ASP A 17 -12.01 33.04 16.47
N THR A 18 -12.47 32.08 15.66
CA THR A 18 -13.41 31.07 16.13
C THR A 18 -12.60 29.87 16.60
N PRO A 19 -12.52 29.60 17.92
CA PRO A 19 -11.90 28.37 18.38
C PRO A 19 -12.63 27.21 17.72
N ILE A 20 -11.86 26.28 17.12
CA ILE A 20 -12.41 25.04 16.59
C ILE A 20 -13.18 24.41 17.75
N ARG A 21 -14.51 24.31 17.61
CA ARG A 21 -15.35 23.73 18.66
C ARG A 21 -14.93 22.27 18.84
N ALA A 22 -14.99 21.74 20.06
CA ALA A 22 -14.56 20.36 20.35
C ALA A 22 -15.21 19.33 19.41
N GLU A 23 -16.48 19.53 19.04
CA GLU A 23 -17.22 18.70 18.08
C GLU A 23 -16.60 18.70 16.67
N ALA A 24 -16.09 19.85 16.22
CA ALA A 24 -15.42 19.96 14.92
C ALA A 24 -14.03 19.30 14.94
N LEU A 25 -13.36 19.27 16.10
CA LEU A 25 -12.11 18.55 16.28
C LEU A 25 -12.35 17.03 16.21
N GLN A 26 -13.36 16.52 16.93
CA GLN A 26 -13.75 15.11 16.89
C GLN A 26 -14.06 14.64 15.47
N HIS A 27 -14.84 15.42 14.70
CA HIS A 27 -15.15 15.08 13.31
C HIS A 27 -13.91 14.99 12.42
N ILE A 28 -12.90 15.84 12.64
CA ILE A 28 -11.65 15.80 11.90
C ILE A 28 -10.83 14.56 12.28
N GLU A 29 -10.76 14.24 13.57
CA GLU A 29 -10.07 13.04 14.08
C GLU A 29 -10.69 11.76 13.49
N ASP A 30 -12.01 11.62 13.58
CA ASP A 30 -12.75 10.50 12.99
C ASP A 30 -12.51 10.42 11.47
N GLY A 31 -12.53 11.57 10.79
CA GLY A 31 -12.28 11.64 9.34
C GLY A 31 -10.86 11.22 8.95
N LEU A 32 -9.87 11.57 9.76
CA LEU A 32 -8.48 11.15 9.56
C LEU A 32 -8.30 9.66 9.81
N GLU A 33 -8.93 9.11 10.85
CA GLU A 33 -8.90 7.68 11.15
C GLU A 33 -9.49 6.85 9.99
N LEU A 34 -10.66 7.26 9.49
CA LEU A 34 -11.29 6.62 8.34
C LEU A 34 -10.44 6.73 7.07
N ALA A 35 -9.81 7.88 6.84
CA ALA A 35 -8.96 8.08 5.67
C ALA A 35 -7.70 7.21 5.71
N HIS A 36 -7.09 7.02 6.88
CA HIS A 36 -5.94 6.12 7.05
C HIS A 36 -6.35 4.66 6.84
N ALA A 37 -7.46 4.23 7.43
CA ALA A 37 -7.95 2.86 7.23
C ALA A 37 -8.22 2.54 5.75
N GLU A 38 -8.88 3.45 5.03
CA GLU A 38 -9.11 3.31 3.58
C GLU A 38 -7.80 3.29 2.79
N LEU A 39 -6.82 4.10 3.17
CA LEU A 39 -5.51 4.11 2.52
C LEU A 39 -4.80 2.76 2.71
N ASP A 40 -4.79 2.23 3.93
CA ASP A 40 -4.14 0.95 4.26
C ASP A 40 -4.78 -0.21 3.49
N ASP A 41 -6.12 -0.24 3.40
CA ASP A 41 -6.85 -1.24 2.62
C ASP A 41 -6.50 -1.17 1.13
N ARG A 42 -6.37 0.04 0.57
CA ARG A 42 -5.98 0.23 -0.83
C ARG A 42 -4.54 -0.19 -1.09
N LEU A 43 -3.61 0.12 -0.19
CA LEU A 43 -2.22 -0.30 -0.30
C LEU A 43 -2.09 -1.83 -0.17
N ALA A 44 -2.82 -2.45 0.76
CA ALA A 44 -2.86 -3.91 0.91
C ALA A 44 -3.43 -4.61 -0.34
N ALA A 45 -4.44 -4.02 -0.99
CA ALA A 45 -4.98 -4.54 -2.24
C ALA A 45 -3.95 -4.51 -3.38
N LEU A 46 -3.16 -3.44 -3.49
CA LEU A 46 -2.07 -3.34 -4.46
C LEU A 46 -0.93 -4.30 -4.15
N ALA A 47 -0.56 -4.45 -2.87
CA ALA A 47 0.48 -5.37 -2.43
C ALA A 47 0.16 -6.84 -2.76
N ARG A 48 -1.13 -7.20 -2.87
CA ARG A 48 -1.57 -8.55 -3.28
C ARG A 48 -1.16 -8.92 -4.71
N THR A 49 -0.94 -7.92 -5.56
CA THR A 49 -0.50 -8.06 -6.95
C THR A 49 0.85 -7.36 -7.15
N PRO A 50 1.95 -7.85 -6.56
CA PRO A 50 3.23 -7.14 -6.54
C PRO A 50 3.79 -6.88 -7.95
N GLU A 51 3.39 -7.66 -8.96
CA GLU A 51 3.78 -7.48 -10.35
C GLU A 51 3.38 -6.11 -10.93
N VAL A 52 2.32 -5.47 -10.43
CA VAL A 52 1.95 -4.11 -10.89
C VAL A 52 2.80 -3.02 -10.24
N LEU A 53 3.50 -3.35 -9.17
CA LEU A 53 4.33 -2.45 -8.38
C LEU A 53 5.82 -2.57 -8.70
N ILE A 54 6.26 -3.72 -9.21
CA ILE A 54 7.66 -3.96 -9.52
C ILE A 54 8.13 -3.03 -10.64
N ALA A 55 9.22 -2.30 -10.37
CA ALA A 55 9.82 -1.36 -11.30
C ALA A 55 11.34 -1.55 -11.33
N GLY A 56 11.83 -2.38 -12.25
CA GLY A 56 13.26 -2.61 -12.45
C GLY A 56 13.60 -4.10 -12.62
N THR A 57 14.83 -4.46 -12.27
CA THR A 57 15.33 -5.83 -12.40
C THR A 57 14.79 -6.73 -11.29
N ILE A 58 14.26 -7.90 -11.69
CA ILE A 58 13.81 -8.94 -10.77
C ILE A 58 14.95 -9.92 -10.56
N THR A 59 15.36 -10.12 -9.31
CA THR A 59 16.28 -11.20 -8.93
C THR A 59 15.49 -12.50 -8.83
N ARG A 60 16.01 -13.57 -9.42
CA ARG A 60 15.39 -14.89 -9.39
C ARG A 60 16.36 -15.94 -8.86
N ASP A 61 15.82 -16.99 -8.25
CA ASP A 61 16.61 -18.17 -7.88
C ASP A 61 16.90 -19.08 -9.11
N ALA A 62 17.60 -20.19 -8.88
CA ALA A 62 17.94 -21.15 -9.93
C ALA A 62 16.72 -21.84 -10.55
N ASN A 63 15.59 -21.88 -9.83
CA ASN A 63 14.33 -22.45 -10.29
C ASN A 63 13.45 -21.40 -11.00
N GLY A 64 13.90 -20.15 -11.07
CA GLY A 64 13.19 -19.04 -11.70
C GLY A 64 12.20 -18.30 -10.79
N ALA A 65 12.13 -18.61 -9.49
CA ALA A 65 11.26 -17.92 -8.54
C ALA A 65 11.81 -16.51 -8.27
N ALA A 66 10.95 -15.49 -8.30
CA ALA A 66 11.34 -14.12 -7.99
C ALA A 66 11.64 -13.99 -6.49
N THR A 67 12.88 -13.69 -6.12
CA THR A 67 13.32 -13.61 -4.72
C THR A 67 13.39 -12.18 -4.20
N SER A 68 13.70 -11.22 -5.07
CA SER A 68 13.65 -9.79 -4.72
C SER A 68 13.45 -8.92 -5.95
N ALA A 69 12.80 -7.77 -5.76
CA ALA A 69 12.65 -6.76 -6.79
C ALA A 69 12.40 -5.37 -6.19
N PRO A 70 12.88 -4.29 -6.83
CA PRO A 70 12.47 -2.93 -6.49
C PRO A 70 10.98 -2.73 -6.82
N VAL A 71 10.29 -1.97 -5.96
CA VAL A 71 8.88 -1.62 -6.08
C VAL A 71 8.73 -0.09 -6.11
N VAL A 72 7.81 0.41 -6.92
CA VAL A 72 7.38 1.80 -6.93
C VAL A 72 5.86 1.84 -6.80
N TRP A 73 5.37 2.47 -5.74
CA TRP A 73 3.96 2.65 -5.47
C TRP A 73 3.36 3.74 -6.38
N PRO A 74 2.02 3.78 -6.57
CA PRO A 74 1.39 4.73 -7.50
C PRO A 74 1.62 6.21 -7.18
N ASP A 75 1.95 6.53 -5.93
CA ASP A 75 2.32 7.86 -5.45
C ASP A 75 3.81 8.19 -5.69
N GLY A 76 4.58 7.25 -6.26
CA GLY A 76 6.02 7.35 -6.47
C GLY A 76 6.86 6.90 -5.27
N THR A 77 6.24 6.48 -4.18
CA THR A 77 6.96 6.00 -2.99
C THR A 77 7.73 4.72 -3.35
N PRO A 78 9.02 4.62 -3.00
CA PRO A 78 9.80 3.41 -3.26
C PRO A 78 9.46 2.31 -2.24
N GLY A 79 9.71 1.07 -2.64
CA GLY A 79 9.56 -0.12 -1.83
C GLY A 79 10.42 -1.27 -2.35
N THR A 80 10.31 -2.41 -1.69
CA THR A 80 11.02 -3.64 -2.07
C THR A 80 10.08 -4.83 -1.92
N TYR A 81 9.98 -5.63 -2.97
CA TYR A 81 9.42 -6.98 -2.92
C TYR A 81 10.50 -7.96 -2.47
N THR A 82 10.16 -8.86 -1.54
CA THR A 82 11.03 -9.95 -1.07
C THR A 82 10.22 -11.23 -0.93
N ALA A 83 10.66 -12.32 -1.56
CA ALA A 83 10.07 -13.64 -1.29
C ALA A 83 10.49 -14.12 0.11
N LEU A 84 9.54 -14.62 0.88
CA LEU A 84 9.75 -15.21 2.19
C LEU A 84 9.81 -16.74 2.11
N GLU A 85 9.00 -17.33 1.23
CA GLU A 85 8.94 -18.77 1.01
C GLU A 85 8.80 -19.07 -0.48
N VAL A 86 9.78 -19.79 -1.02
CA VAL A 86 9.75 -20.29 -2.40
C VAL A 86 9.27 -21.73 -2.38
N SER A 87 8.37 -22.08 -3.30
CA SER A 87 7.78 -23.41 -3.34
C SER A 87 8.80 -24.47 -3.76
N THR A 88 8.90 -25.54 -2.99
CA THR A 88 9.74 -26.70 -3.34
C THR A 88 9.01 -27.70 -4.22
N GLU A 89 7.69 -27.81 -4.08
CA GLU A 89 6.84 -28.70 -4.87
C GLU A 89 6.51 -28.12 -6.24
N HIS A 90 6.50 -26.78 -6.37
CA HIS A 90 6.23 -26.06 -7.62
C HIS A 90 7.39 -25.11 -7.96
N PRO A 91 8.48 -25.62 -8.56
CA PRO A 91 9.65 -24.81 -8.90
C PRO A 91 9.29 -23.55 -9.70
N GLY A 92 9.80 -22.41 -9.26
CA GLY A 92 9.51 -21.10 -9.86
C GLY A 92 8.33 -20.36 -9.21
N ALA A 93 7.58 -21.00 -8.31
CA ALA A 93 6.51 -20.35 -7.56
C ALA A 93 7.01 -19.78 -6.22
N VAL A 94 6.36 -18.71 -5.77
CA VAL A 94 6.54 -18.14 -4.43
C VAL A 94 5.25 -18.39 -3.66
N ASP A 95 5.38 -18.89 -2.43
CA ASP A 95 4.25 -19.22 -1.56
C ASP A 95 4.02 -18.15 -0.49
N SER A 96 5.04 -17.36 -0.16
CA SER A 96 4.96 -16.25 0.79
C SER A 96 5.90 -15.11 0.39
N TYR A 97 5.49 -13.86 0.59
CA TYR A 97 6.31 -12.69 0.26
C TYR A 97 5.96 -11.48 1.13
N SER A 98 6.87 -10.50 1.15
CA SER A 98 6.64 -9.17 1.70
C SER A 98 6.90 -8.06 0.68
N VAL A 99 6.18 -6.94 0.82
CA VAL A 99 6.35 -5.70 0.05
C VAL A 99 6.45 -4.55 1.03
N THR A 100 7.50 -3.74 0.95
CA THR A 100 7.65 -2.55 1.79
C THR A 100 7.11 -1.29 1.13
N TYR A 101 6.66 -0.35 1.94
CA TYR A 101 6.30 1.01 1.53
C TYR A 101 7.18 2.02 2.28
N GLY A 102 7.93 2.82 1.54
CA GLY A 102 8.76 3.91 2.07
C GLY A 102 10.27 3.62 2.05
N SER A 103 11.04 4.71 2.07
CA SER A 103 12.48 4.70 2.33
C SER A 103 12.84 5.91 3.20
N PRO A 104 12.93 5.77 4.55
CA PRO A 104 12.87 4.53 5.33
C PRO A 104 11.50 3.84 5.30
N VAL A 105 11.45 2.54 5.59
CA VAL A 105 10.21 1.74 5.56
C VAL A 105 9.23 2.26 6.61
N VAL A 106 8.00 2.53 6.16
CA VAL A 106 6.88 2.99 6.99
C VAL A 106 5.89 1.87 7.24
N GLN A 107 5.64 1.03 6.24
CA GLN A 107 4.76 -0.14 6.35
C GLN A 107 5.35 -1.34 5.62
N THR A 108 5.04 -2.53 6.12
CA THR A 108 5.34 -3.81 5.45
C THR A 108 4.06 -4.61 5.25
N PHE A 109 3.80 -4.97 4.00
CA PHE A 109 2.68 -5.82 3.60
C PHE A 109 3.20 -7.24 3.41
N THR A 110 2.65 -8.20 4.15
CA THR A 110 3.06 -9.61 4.08
C THR A 110 1.92 -10.46 3.57
N GLN A 111 2.16 -11.21 2.49
CA GLN A 111 1.32 -12.33 2.08
C GLN A 111 1.77 -13.57 2.86
N PRO A 112 0.98 -14.08 3.82
CA PRO A 112 1.31 -15.32 4.50
C PRO A 112 1.27 -16.50 3.53
N THR A 113 1.95 -17.58 3.90
CA THR A 113 2.09 -18.80 3.08
C THR A 113 0.75 -19.27 2.53
N VAL A 114 0.67 -19.30 1.20
CA VAL A 114 -0.49 -19.84 0.49
C VAL A 114 -0.42 -21.37 0.43
N THR A 115 -1.57 -22.03 0.37
CA THR A 115 -1.63 -23.47 0.13
C THR A 115 -1.94 -23.74 -1.33
N ARG A 116 -1.24 -24.70 -1.95
CA ARG A 116 -1.47 -25.14 -3.33
C ARG A 116 -1.95 -26.59 -3.36
N ASN A 117 -2.68 -26.96 -4.41
CA ASN A 117 -2.93 -28.35 -4.73
C ASN A 117 -1.76 -28.95 -5.54
N ALA A 118 -1.81 -30.25 -5.81
CA ALA A 118 -0.76 -30.95 -6.57
C ALA A 118 -0.53 -30.37 -7.98
N ALA A 119 -1.56 -29.75 -8.59
CA ALA A 119 -1.44 -29.10 -9.90
C ALA A 119 -0.84 -27.67 -9.82
N GLY A 120 -0.50 -27.19 -8.61
CA GLY A 120 0.11 -25.87 -8.38
C GLY A 120 -0.90 -24.73 -8.23
N ALA A 121 -2.20 -25.00 -8.29
CA ALA A 121 -3.22 -23.98 -8.10
C ALA A 121 -3.39 -23.65 -6.61
N VAL A 122 -3.46 -22.37 -6.27
CA VAL A 122 -3.70 -21.90 -4.90
C VAL A 122 -5.10 -22.29 -4.46
N THR A 123 -5.20 -23.00 -3.34
CA THR A 123 -6.46 -23.44 -2.71
C THR A 123 -6.79 -22.65 -1.45
N ALA A 124 -5.79 -22.06 -0.78
CA ALA A 124 -5.99 -21.14 0.33
C ALA A 124 -5.00 -19.97 0.20
N CYS A 125 -5.52 -18.76 0.30
CA CYS A 125 -4.74 -17.53 0.28
C CYS A 125 -5.13 -16.69 1.51
N PRO A 126 -4.32 -16.70 2.57
CA PRO A 126 -4.56 -15.86 3.74
C PRO A 126 -4.57 -14.37 3.40
N ALA A 127 -5.28 -13.57 4.18
CA ALA A 127 -5.29 -12.12 4.01
C ALA A 127 -3.87 -11.54 4.21
N ILE A 128 -3.58 -10.45 3.48
CA ILE A 128 -2.37 -9.67 3.68
C ILE A 128 -2.37 -9.12 5.11
N VAL A 129 -1.21 -9.20 5.76
CA VAL A 129 -0.97 -8.62 7.09
C VAL A 129 -0.13 -7.35 6.90
N VAL A 130 -0.54 -6.26 7.55
CA VAL A 130 0.16 -4.98 7.55
C VAL A 130 0.85 -4.80 8.91
N SER A 131 2.12 -4.38 8.90
CA SER A 131 2.94 -4.13 10.09
C SER A 131 3.83 -2.90 9.95
#